data_AF-A0A7R9DUC2-F1
#
_entry.id   AF-A0A7R9DUC2-F1
#
_cell.length_a   1.000
_cell.length_b   1.000
_cell.length_c   1.000
_cell.angle_alpha   90.00
_cell.angle_beta   90.00
_cell.angle_gamma   90.00
#
_symmetry.space_group_name_H-M   'P 1'
#
loop_
_entity.id
_entity.type
_entity.pdbx_description
1 polymer ?
#
loop_
_entity_poly.entity_id
_entity_poly.type
_entity_poly.pdbx_seq_one_letter_code
_entity_poly.pdbx_strand_id
1 'polypeptide(L)'
;TLAHTLQAMGQDEGMYQQYIPLALHLAEDHFLLHQSRDVQLLIACCIADVLRVYAPEAPYKDPEQVKTIFLFLIKQLSGLKDPKDPAFKRYFYLLENLAYVKSFNMCFELEDCQEIFCALFSLMFKIVK
;
A
#
# COMPACT_ATOMS: atom_id res chain seq x y z
N THR A 1 33.87 23.57 -5.97
CA THR A 1 34.46 22.30 -5.49
C THR A 1 33.65 21.15 -6.04
N LEU A 2 34.27 20.00 -6.33
CA LEU A 2 33.57 18.73 -6.63
C LEU A 2 32.41 18.46 -5.64
N ALA A 3 32.54 18.95 -4.41
CA ALA A 3 31.52 18.96 -3.36
C ALA A 3 30.21 19.69 -3.72
N HIS A 4 30.25 20.80 -4.47
CA HIS A 4 29.05 21.51 -4.92
C HIS A 4 28.32 20.71 -6.03
N THR A 5 29.09 20.04 -6.89
CA THR A 5 28.56 19.15 -7.91
C THR A 5 27.98 17.88 -7.29
N LEU A 6 28.60 17.33 -6.24
CA LEU A 6 28.07 16.22 -5.44
C LEU A 6 26.80 16.61 -4.65
N GLN A 7 26.72 17.85 -4.13
CA GLN A 7 25.49 18.37 -3.51
C GLN A 7 24.35 18.55 -4.54
N ALA A 8 24.66 18.90 -5.78
CA ALA A 8 23.68 18.93 -6.86
C ALA A 8 23.26 17.52 -7.33
N MET A 9 24.13 16.52 -7.21
CA MET A 9 23.81 15.11 -7.50
C MET A 9 22.91 14.47 -6.43
N GLY A 10 22.86 15.01 -5.22
CA GLY A 10 21.87 14.63 -4.19
C GLY A 10 20.45 15.11 -4.50
N GLN A 11 20.23 15.87 -5.57
CA GLN A 11 18.92 16.43 -5.93
C GLN A 11 17.95 15.43 -6.60
N ASP A 12 18.28 14.14 -6.67
CA ASP A 12 17.30 13.10 -7.05
C ASP A 12 16.40 12.67 -5.87
N GLU A 13 16.77 13.05 -4.63
CA GLU A 13 15.98 12.78 -3.41
C GLU A 13 14.60 13.48 -3.39
N GLY A 14 14.36 14.43 -4.31
CA GLY A 14 13.13 15.22 -4.39
C GLY A 14 12.13 14.82 -5.48
N MET A 15 12.48 13.92 -6.41
CA MET A 15 11.65 13.62 -7.59
C MET A 15 10.24 13.13 -7.26
N TYR A 16 10.09 12.45 -6.13
CA TYR A 16 8.80 11.92 -5.68
C TYR A 16 8.05 12.86 -4.72
N GLN A 17 8.67 13.91 -4.19
CA GLN A 17 7.97 14.81 -3.25
C GLN A 17 6.74 15.48 -3.86
N GLN A 18 6.79 15.78 -5.16
CA GLN A 18 5.66 16.34 -5.92
C GLN A 18 4.43 15.43 -5.98
N TYR A 19 4.59 14.11 -5.80
CA TYR A 19 3.47 13.15 -5.84
C TYR A 19 2.91 12.81 -4.45
N ILE A 20 3.47 13.36 -3.37
CA ILE A 20 2.93 13.17 -2.02
C ILE A 20 1.46 13.59 -1.92
N PRO A 21 1.02 14.76 -2.47
CA PRO A 21 -0.39 15.13 -2.43
C PRO A 21 -1.29 14.09 -3.12
N LEU A 22 -0.83 13.53 -4.24
CA LEU A 22 -1.56 12.47 -4.95
C LEU A 22 -1.64 11.19 -4.11
N ALA A 23 -0.54 10.77 -3.49
CA ALA A 23 -0.51 9.60 -2.61
C ALA A 23 -1.52 9.74 -1.46
N LEU A 24 -1.56 10.91 -0.81
CA LEU A 24 -2.51 11.19 0.26
C LEU A 24 -3.96 11.21 -0.26
N HIS A 25 -4.19 11.79 -1.43
CA HIS A 25 -5.52 11.83 -2.04
C HIS A 25 -6.06 10.44 -2.40
N LEU A 26 -5.21 9.53 -2.89
CA LEU A 26 -5.58 8.13 -3.17
C LEU A 26 -6.02 7.35 -1.92
N ALA A 27 -5.59 7.79 -0.73
CA ALA A 27 -5.93 7.20 0.55
C ALA A 27 -7.18 7.83 1.21
N GLU A 28 -7.89 8.74 0.53
CA GLU A 28 -9.13 9.30 1.05
C GLU A 28 -10.30 8.32 0.95
N ASP A 29 -11.24 8.42 1.90
CA ASP A 29 -12.44 7.57 1.98
C ASP A 29 -13.24 7.54 0.67
N HIS A 30 -13.23 8.62 -0.10
CA HIS A 30 -13.89 8.69 -1.40
C HIS A 30 -13.44 7.55 -2.34
N PHE A 31 -12.16 7.21 -2.33
CA PHE A 31 -11.61 6.12 -3.13
C PHE A 31 -11.65 4.77 -2.40
N LEU A 32 -11.32 4.75 -1.11
CA LEU A 32 -11.28 3.51 -0.34
C LEU A 32 -12.66 2.86 -0.16
N LEU A 33 -13.72 3.69 -0.09
CA LEU A 33 -15.11 3.28 0.06
C LEU A 33 -15.89 3.39 -1.27
N HIS A 34 -15.20 3.53 -2.40
CA HIS A 34 -15.83 3.65 -3.71
C HIS A 34 -16.73 2.43 -4.03
N GLN A 35 -17.88 2.65 -4.66
CA GLN A 35 -18.89 1.59 -4.87
C GLN A 35 -18.42 0.48 -5.82
N SER A 36 -17.61 0.83 -6.83
CA SER A 36 -17.03 -0.14 -7.77
C SER A 36 -15.84 -0.88 -7.16
N ARG A 37 -15.93 -2.21 -7.12
CA ARG A 37 -14.85 -3.09 -6.66
C ARG A 37 -13.60 -3.01 -7.54
N ASP A 38 -13.78 -2.83 -8.85
CA ASP A 38 -12.65 -2.68 -9.77
C ASP A 38 -11.86 -1.40 -9.48
N VAL A 39 -12.58 -0.31 -9.17
CA VAL A 39 -11.93 0.95 -8.76
C VAL A 39 -11.18 0.75 -7.45
N GLN A 40 -11.79 0.10 -6.46
CA GLN A 40 -11.09 -0.20 -5.19
C GLN A 40 -9.81 -1.02 -5.43
N LEU A 41 -9.86 -2.05 -6.27
CA LEU A 41 -8.69 -2.86 -6.58
C LEU A 41 -7.59 -2.05 -7.28
N LEU A 42 -7.95 -1.20 -8.24
CA LEU A 42 -7.00 -0.31 -8.90
C LEU A 42 -6.35 0.65 -7.91
N ILE A 43 -7.14 1.26 -7.01
CA ILE A 43 -6.64 2.13 -5.94
C ILE A 43 -5.68 1.38 -5.03
N ALA A 44 -5.99 0.14 -4.65
CA ALA A 44 -5.07 -0.68 -3.85
C ALA A 44 -3.75 -0.97 -4.57
N CYS A 45 -3.78 -1.27 -5.86
CA CYS A 45 -2.55 -1.42 -6.66
C CYS A 45 -1.75 -0.12 -6.68
N CYS A 46 -2.39 1.03 -6.89
CA CYS A 46 -1.72 2.33 -6.87
C CYS A 46 -1.08 2.63 -5.51
N ILE A 47 -1.79 2.36 -4.41
CA ILE A 47 -1.25 2.53 -3.05
C ILE A 47 -0.05 1.60 -2.84
N ALA A 48 -0.12 0.34 -3.28
CA ALA A 48 1.00 -0.59 -3.18
C ALA A 48 2.22 -0.12 -4.00
N ASP A 49 2.00 0.47 -5.17
CA ASP A 49 3.07 1.10 -5.95
C ASP A 49 3.66 2.32 -5.26
N VAL A 50 2.84 3.16 -4.62
CA VAL A 50 3.31 4.27 -3.78
C VAL A 50 4.19 3.73 -2.64
N LEU A 51 3.73 2.73 -1.91
CA LEU A 51 4.53 2.10 -0.84
C LEU A 51 5.86 1.57 -1.37
N ARG A 52 5.88 1.03 -2.60
CA ARG A 52 7.09 0.51 -3.24
C ARG A 52 8.05 1.62 -3.69
N VAL A 53 7.53 2.69 -4.30
CA VAL A 53 8.33 3.81 -4.82
C VAL A 53 8.95 4.63 -3.70
N TYR A 54 8.23 4.81 -2.60
CA TYR A 54 8.69 5.62 -1.46
C TYR A 54 9.42 4.80 -0.39
N ALA A 55 9.54 3.48 -0.54
CA ALA A 55 10.32 2.67 0.40
C ALA A 55 11.76 3.20 0.52
N PRO A 56 12.32 3.32 1.74
CA PRO A 56 11.80 2.81 3.01
C PRO A 56 10.81 3.74 3.74
N GLU A 57 10.70 5.01 3.37
CA GLU A 57 9.91 6.02 4.06
C GLU A 57 8.64 6.40 3.27
N ALA A 58 7.55 5.68 3.54
CA ALA A 58 6.26 5.95 2.90
C ALA A 58 5.70 7.34 3.26
N PRO A 59 4.88 7.96 2.37
CA PRO A 59 4.35 9.30 2.58
C PRO A 59 3.25 9.38 3.66
N TYR A 60 2.73 8.23 4.12
CA TYR A 60 1.66 8.16 5.11
C TYR A 60 2.24 8.24 6.53
N LYS A 61 1.93 9.32 7.25
CA LYS A 61 2.51 9.57 8.59
C LYS A 61 1.49 9.46 9.72
N ASP A 62 0.21 9.57 9.40
CA ASP A 62 -0.87 9.52 10.38
C ASP A 62 -1.20 8.06 10.74
N PRO A 63 -1.11 7.65 12.02
CA PRO A 63 -1.35 6.27 12.43
C PRO A 63 -2.73 5.73 12.03
N GLU A 64 -3.79 6.54 12.12
CA GLU A 64 -5.15 6.14 11.77
C GLU A 64 -5.33 5.97 10.26
N GLN A 65 -4.70 6.85 9.47
CA GLN A 65 -4.64 6.70 8.02
C GLN A 65 -3.91 5.42 7.63
N VAL A 66 -2.75 5.12 8.25
CA VAL A 66 -2.01 3.89 8.01
C VAL A 66 -2.87 2.67 8.32
N LYS A 67 -3.53 2.64 9.50
CA LYS A 67 -4.46 1.58 9.88
C LYS A 67 -5.55 1.37 8.82
N THR A 68 -6.19 2.45 8.40
CA THR A 68 -7.26 2.44 7.38
C THR A 68 -6.77 1.88 6.04
N ILE A 69 -5.61 2.34 5.56
CA ILE A 69 -4.99 1.85 4.32
C ILE A 69 -4.72 0.35 4.40
N PHE A 70 -4.09 -0.14 5.46
CA PHE A 70 -3.72 -1.54 5.55
C PHE A 70 -4.93 -2.47 5.70
N LEU A 71 -5.97 -2.06 6.44
CA LEU A 71 -7.23 -2.81 6.48
C LEU A 71 -7.92 -2.84 5.10
N PHE A 72 -7.87 -1.74 4.35
CA PHE A 72 -8.35 -1.70 2.97
C PHE A 72 -7.57 -2.63 2.05
N LEU A 73 -6.23 -2.63 2.11
CA LEU A 73 -5.38 -3.53 1.33
C LEU A 73 -5.69 -5.00 1.65
N ILE A 74 -5.80 -5.35 2.94
CA ILE A 74 -6.22 -6.69 3.39
C ILE A 74 -7.57 -7.05 2.75
N LYS A 75 -8.57 -6.17 2.81
CA LYS A 75 -9.89 -6.44 2.20
C LYS A 75 -9.78 -6.79 0.71
N GLN A 76 -8.93 -6.10 -0.04
CA GLN A 76 -8.75 -6.40 -1.47
C GLN A 76 -8.11 -7.78 -1.70
N LEU A 77 -7.22 -8.25 -0.83
CA LEU A 77 -6.62 -9.58 -0.93
C LEU A 77 -7.65 -10.72 -0.86
N SER A 78 -8.90 -10.48 -0.44
CA SER A 78 -9.97 -11.49 -0.47
C SER A 78 -10.30 -12.01 -1.88
N GLY A 79 -9.99 -11.23 -2.92
CA GLY A 79 -10.14 -11.65 -4.31
C GLY A 79 -9.24 -12.83 -4.70
N LEU A 80 -8.18 -13.11 -3.93
CA LEU A 80 -7.30 -14.27 -4.15
C LEU A 80 -8.00 -15.62 -3.91
N LYS A 81 -9.20 -15.61 -3.33
CA LYS A 81 -9.97 -16.85 -3.09
C LYS A 81 -10.45 -17.52 -4.38
N ASP A 82 -10.63 -16.76 -5.47
CA ASP A 82 -11.11 -17.31 -6.75
C ASP A 82 -10.07 -17.12 -7.87
N PRO A 83 -9.25 -18.15 -8.17
CA PRO A 83 -8.29 -18.12 -9.27
C PRO A 83 -8.89 -17.92 -10.67
N LYS A 84 -10.22 -18.09 -10.82
CA LYS A 84 -10.93 -17.92 -12.09
C LYS A 84 -11.43 -16.50 -12.30
N ASP A 85 -11.36 -15.64 -11.28
CA ASP A 85 -11.75 -14.24 -11.40
C ASP A 85 -10.87 -13.55 -12.46
N PRO A 86 -11.45 -12.82 -13.45
CA PRO A 86 -10.68 -12.07 -14.43
C PRO A 86 -9.66 -11.09 -13.83
N ALA A 87 -9.94 -10.58 -12.63
CA ALA A 87 -9.09 -9.67 -11.89
C ALA A 87 -8.05 -10.39 -11.00
N PHE A 88 -8.02 -11.73 -10.96
CA PHE A 88 -7.08 -12.50 -10.12
C PHE A 88 -5.62 -12.05 -10.27
N LYS A 89 -5.19 -11.76 -11.50
CA LYS A 89 -3.82 -11.26 -11.76
C LYS A 89 -3.51 -9.96 -11.00
N ARG A 90 -4.49 -9.07 -10.85
CA ARG A 90 -4.33 -7.81 -10.10
C ARG A 90 -4.29 -8.05 -8.59
N TYR A 91 -5.11 -8.97 -8.08
CA TYR A 91 -5.04 -9.38 -6.67
C TYR A 91 -3.70 -10.02 -6.33
N PHE A 92 -3.17 -10.86 -7.23
CA PHE A 92 -1.86 -11.48 -7.07
C PHE A 92 -0.73 -10.43 -7.14
N TYR A 93 -0.79 -9.52 -8.10
CA TYR A 93 0.13 -8.39 -8.21
C TYR A 93 0.15 -7.54 -6.93
N LEU A 94 -1.02 -7.23 -6.38
CA LEU A 94 -1.14 -6.51 -5.11
C LEU A 94 -0.41 -7.25 -3.98
N LEU A 95 -0.66 -8.55 -3.81
CA LEU A 95 0.01 -9.36 -2.78
C LEU A 95 1.53 -9.37 -2.97
N GLU A 96 1.99 -9.58 -4.20
CA GLU A 96 3.41 -9.66 -4.54
C GLU A 96 4.14 -8.36 -4.21
N ASN A 97 3.57 -7.21 -4.60
CA ASN A 97 4.14 -5.90 -4.28
C ASN A 97 4.24 -5.66 -2.78
N LEU A 98 3.16 -5.93 -2.03
CA LEU A 98 3.14 -5.74 -0.56
C LEU A 98 4.17 -6.62 0.15
N ALA A 99 4.35 -7.85 -0.33
CA ALA A 99 5.34 -8.79 0.20
C ALA A 99 6.77 -8.35 -0.14
N TYR A 100 7.01 -7.92 -1.39
CA TYR A 100 8.32 -7.53 -1.88
C TYR A 100 8.95 -6.39 -1.06
N VAL A 101 8.18 -5.32 -0.78
CA VAL A 101 8.66 -4.21 0.04
C VAL A 101 8.36 -4.36 1.54
N LYS A 102 7.84 -5.51 1.95
CA LYS A 102 7.49 -5.81 3.35
C LYS A 102 6.59 -4.73 3.96
N SER A 103 5.59 -4.26 3.20
CA SER A 103 4.77 -3.10 3.54
C SER A 103 4.18 -3.16 4.95
N PHE A 104 3.74 -4.34 5.39
CA PHE A 104 3.14 -4.55 6.70
C PHE A 104 4.07 -4.26 7.88
N ASN A 105 5.39 -4.13 7.68
CA ASN A 105 6.31 -3.70 8.75
C ASN A 105 5.94 -2.32 9.29
N MET A 106 5.36 -1.46 8.45
CA MET A 106 4.88 -0.13 8.84
C MET A 106 3.80 -0.20 9.93
N CYS A 107 3.07 -1.32 10.03
CA CYS A 107 2.03 -1.48 11.03
C CYS A 107 2.59 -1.76 12.43
N PHE A 108 3.86 -2.16 12.59
CA PHE A 108 4.41 -2.53 13.90
C PHE A 108 4.48 -1.36 14.90
N GLU A 109 4.51 -0.12 14.40
CA GLU A 109 4.57 1.09 15.23
C GLU A 109 3.19 1.57 15.68
N LEU A 110 2.10 0.95 15.21
CA LEU A 110 0.74 1.32 15.59
C LEU A 110 0.35 0.69 16.93
N GLU A 111 -0.33 1.46 17.79
CA GLU A 111 -0.83 0.98 19.08
C GLU A 111 -1.76 -0.25 18.92
N ASP A 112 -2.62 -0.24 17.90
CA ASP A 112 -3.59 -1.31 17.58
C ASP A 112 -3.12 -2.27 16.47
N CYS A 113 -1.81 -2.46 16.29
CA CYS A 113 -1.28 -3.28 15.19
C CYS A 113 -1.83 -4.71 15.15
N GLN A 114 -2.20 -5.27 16.32
CA GLN A 114 -2.75 -6.62 16.45
C GLN A 114 -4.02 -6.83 15.64
N GLU A 115 -4.88 -5.81 15.54
CA GLU A 115 -6.13 -5.89 14.77
C GLU A 115 -5.84 -6.15 13.28
N ILE A 116 -4.85 -5.43 12.74
CA ILE A 116 -4.41 -5.55 11.34
C ILE A 116 -3.85 -6.94 11.07
N PHE A 117 -2.93 -7.44 11.92
CA PHE A 117 -2.34 -8.75 11.73
C PHE A 117 -3.36 -9.87 11.90
N CYS A 118 -4.25 -9.79 12.89
CA CYS A 118 -5.34 -10.75 13.07
C CYS A 118 -6.25 -10.80 11.82
N ALA A 119 -6.59 -9.64 11.24
CA ALA A 119 -7.37 -9.57 10.01
C ALA A 119 -6.62 -10.20 8.82
N LEU A 120 -5.33 -9.89 8.66
CA LEU A 120 -4.48 -10.46 7.61
C LEU A 120 -4.39 -11.99 7.71
N PHE A 121 -3.99 -12.53 8.86
CA PHE A 121 -3.87 -13.99 9.05
C PHE A 121 -5.21 -14.69 8.87
N SER A 122 -6.29 -14.14 9.44
CA SER A 122 -7.63 -14.69 9.30
C SER A 122 -8.06 -14.76 7.82
N LEU A 123 -7.69 -13.77 7.02
CA LEU A 123 -7.99 -13.77 5.59
C LEU A 123 -7.15 -14.80 4.85
N MET A 124 -5.84 -14.84 5.08
CA MET A 124 -4.93 -15.78 4.41
C MET A 124 -5.35 -17.23 4.68
N PHE A 125 -5.71 -17.58 5.92
CA PHE A 125 -6.23 -18.92 6.24
C PHE A 125 -7.56 -19.25 5.55
N LYS A 126 -8.38 -18.25 5.20
CA LYS A 126 -9.61 -18.47 4.42
C LYS A 126 -9.34 -18.70 2.94
N ILE A 127 -8.22 -18.19 2.41
CA ILE A 127 -7.82 -18.32 1.00
C ILE A 127 -7.13 -19.66 0.74
N VAL A 128 -6.24 -20.09 1.63
CA VAL A 128 -5.37 -21.29 1.46
C VAL A 128 -6.11 -22.63 1.66
N LYS A 129 -7.44 -22.63 1.81
CA LYS A 129 -8.23 -23.84 2.02
C LYS A 129 -8.09 -24.87 0.89
#